data_AF-A0A8C3QKS1-F1
#
_entry.id   AF-A0A8C3QKS1-F1
#
_cell.length_a   1.000
_cell.length_b   1.000
_cell.length_c   1.000
_cell.angle_alpha   90.00
_cell.angle_beta   90.00
_cell.angle_gamma   90.00
#
_symmetry.space_group_name_H-M   'P 1'
#
loop_
_entity.id
_entity.type
_entity.pdbx_description
1 polymer ?
#
loop_
_entity_poly.entity_id
_entity_poly.type
_entity_poly.pdbx_seq_one_letter_code
_entity_poly.pdbx_strand_id
1 'polypeptide(L)'
;GNISLPGNRRLYFDTHALVCLLEENGFTTQQSEVIVSALVKIMNTNLDMIYKDMVTKVQQEIALQQVMSHIGGVKKDMIILEKSEFSALRSENEKIKLELQQIKKQVTDEITKVHADNKLNLNLEKSRVKELYSQNERKLLEMRTEIVELHAQQDRALTQTDRKIDTEVADLKTMLESHKLDNIKYLAGSVFTCLTVALGFYRLWI
;
A
#
# COMPACT_ATOMS: atom_id res chain seq x y z
N GLY A 1 80.16 50.25 -29.53
CA GLY A 1 79.16 51.19 -28.97
C GLY A 1 78.08 50.40 -28.25
N ASN A 2 77.66 50.83 -27.06
CA ASN A 2 76.62 50.14 -26.28
C ASN A 2 75.24 50.40 -26.89
N ILE A 3 74.63 49.38 -27.51
CA ILE A 3 73.23 49.41 -27.94
C ILE A 3 72.42 48.64 -26.90
N SER A 4 71.53 49.33 -26.20
CA SER A 4 70.64 48.75 -25.19
C SER A 4 69.31 48.34 -25.83
N LEU A 5 69.04 47.04 -25.88
CA LEU A 5 67.74 46.45 -26.26
C LEU A 5 66.80 46.30 -25.04
N PRO A 6 65.47 46.25 -25.22
CA PRO A 6 64.51 46.21 -24.14
C PRO A 6 64.43 44.78 -23.55
N GLY A 7 64.65 44.69 -22.25
CA GLY A 7 64.86 43.43 -21.53
C GLY A 7 66.29 43.41 -20.99
N ASN A 8 66.45 43.21 -19.68
CA ASN A 8 67.64 43.56 -18.90
C ASN A 8 68.88 42.65 -19.16
N ARG A 9 69.25 42.41 -20.43
CA ARG A 9 70.45 41.70 -20.83
C ARG A 9 71.19 42.50 -21.88
N ARG A 10 72.20 43.25 -21.41
CA ARG A 10 73.21 43.88 -22.25
C ARG A 10 74.00 42.79 -22.95
N LEU A 11 73.88 42.69 -24.26
CA LEU A 11 74.82 41.90 -25.04
C LEU A 11 76.10 42.74 -25.14
N TYR A 12 77.19 42.24 -24.56
CA TYR A 12 78.50 42.87 -24.68
C TYR A 12 79.11 42.44 -26.01
N PHE A 13 78.76 43.15 -27.07
CA PHE A 13 79.40 42.98 -28.37
C PHE A 13 80.47 44.05 -28.54
N ASP A 14 81.73 43.68 -28.35
CA ASP A 14 82.85 44.59 -28.52
C ASP A 14 83.17 44.76 -30.01
N THR A 15 82.53 45.76 -30.61
CA THR A 15 82.75 46.13 -32.01
C THR A 15 84.19 46.52 -32.30
N HIS A 16 84.89 47.10 -31.32
CA HIS A 16 86.24 47.62 -31.54
C HIS A 16 87.28 46.50 -31.56
N ALA A 17 87.19 45.58 -30.59
CA ALA A 17 88.06 44.40 -30.57
C ALA A 17 87.95 43.56 -31.85
N LEU A 18 86.75 43.45 -32.42
CA LEU A 18 86.52 42.72 -33.66
C LEU A 18 87.10 43.44 -34.89
N VAL A 19 87.03 44.78 -34.94
CA VAL A 19 87.66 45.57 -36.01
C VAL A 19 89.17 45.41 -35.95
N CYS A 20 89.81 45.56 -34.79
CA CYS A 20 91.25 45.39 -34.63
C CYS A 20 91.71 43.99 -35.02
N LEU A 21 90.95 42.95 -34.64
CA LEU A 21 91.26 41.57 -35.04
C LEU A 21 91.20 41.39 -36.56
N LEU A 22 90.23 41.98 -37.25
CA LEU A 22 90.12 41.88 -38.71
C LEU A 22 91.26 42.64 -39.40
N GLU A 23 91.65 43.81 -38.87
CA GLU A 23 92.80 44.57 -39.36
C GLU A 23 94.12 43.80 -39.21
N GLU A 24 94.33 43.14 -38.07
CA GLU A 24 95.49 42.27 -37.82
C GLU A 24 95.57 41.08 -38.80
N ASN A 25 94.42 40.66 -39.34
CA ASN A 25 94.31 39.57 -40.32
C ASN A 25 94.31 40.06 -41.79
N GLY A 26 94.71 41.32 -42.03
CA GLY A 26 94.95 41.85 -43.38
C GLY A 26 93.74 42.50 -44.05
N PHE A 27 92.66 42.76 -43.32
CA PHE A 27 91.53 43.57 -43.81
C PHE A 27 91.80 45.07 -43.63
N THR A 28 91.28 45.89 -44.54
CA THR A 28 91.30 47.35 -44.33
C THR A 28 90.29 47.75 -43.26
N THR A 29 90.52 48.86 -42.56
CA THR A 29 89.58 49.42 -41.57
C THR A 29 88.15 49.49 -42.09
N GLN A 30 87.98 49.93 -43.34
CA GLN A 30 86.68 50.04 -44.00
C GLN A 30 86.01 48.68 -44.22
N GLN A 31 86.78 47.65 -44.59
CA GLN A 31 86.27 46.28 -44.73
C GLN A 31 85.88 45.69 -43.37
N SER A 32 86.73 45.89 -42.36
CA SER A 32 86.50 45.44 -40.99
C SER A 32 85.22 46.06 -40.39
N GLU A 33 85.03 47.37 -40.55
CA GLU A 33 83.83 48.07 -40.09
C GLU A 33 82.55 47.57 -40.77
N VAL A 34 82.57 47.32 -42.08
CA VAL A 34 81.41 46.80 -42.83
C VAL A 34 81.04 45.40 -42.37
N ILE A 35 82.02 44.50 -42.19
CA ILE A 35 81.81 43.14 -41.71
C ILE A 35 81.22 43.15 -40.29
N VAL A 36 81.80 43.95 -39.39
CA VAL A 36 81.33 44.08 -38.00
C VAL A 36 79.92 44.67 -37.95
N SER A 37 79.61 45.66 -38.79
CA SER A 37 78.27 46.25 -38.90
C SER A 37 77.23 45.22 -39.38
N ALA A 38 77.57 44.40 -40.38
CA ALA A 38 76.70 43.32 -40.85
C ALA A 38 76.45 42.27 -39.76
N LEU A 39 77.49 41.88 -39.01
CA LEU A 39 77.38 40.95 -37.89
C LEU A 39 76.50 41.49 -36.77
N VAL A 40 76.67 42.75 -36.37
CA VAL A 40 75.80 43.41 -35.37
C VAL A 40 74.35 43.42 -35.85
N LYS A 41 74.11 43.70 -37.13
CA LYS A 41 72.75 43.72 -37.68
C LYS A 41 72.09 42.33 -37.66
N ILE A 42 72.81 41.29 -38.11
CA ILE A 42 72.33 39.90 -38.08
C ILE A 42 72.07 39.45 -36.64
N MET A 43 72.98 39.79 -35.72
CA MET A 43 72.86 39.45 -34.30
C MET A 43 71.64 40.10 -33.65
N ASN A 44 71.41 41.40 -33.91
CA ASN A 44 70.23 42.09 -33.41
C ASN A 44 68.94 41.48 -33.98
N THR A 45 68.88 41.19 -35.29
CA THR A 45 67.70 40.55 -35.89
C THR A 45 67.45 39.15 -35.35
N ASN A 46 68.48 38.33 -35.13
CA ASN A 46 68.35 37.03 -34.50
C ASN A 46 67.89 37.13 -33.05
N LEU A 47 68.42 38.08 -32.28
CA LEU A 47 68.00 38.29 -30.89
C LEU A 47 66.55 38.75 -30.81
N ASP A 48 66.11 39.69 -31.65
CA ASP A 48 64.70 40.12 -31.69
C ASP A 48 63.77 38.96 -32.02
N MET A 49 64.15 38.08 -32.95
CA MET A 49 63.39 36.89 -33.30
C MET A 49 63.31 35.90 -32.13
N ILE A 50 64.44 35.63 -31.47
CA ILE A 50 64.50 34.73 -30.32
C ILE A 50 63.70 35.29 -29.14
N TYR A 51 63.84 36.59 -28.83
CA TYR A 51 63.12 37.22 -27.72
C TYR A 51 61.61 37.30 -27.95
N LYS A 52 61.17 37.36 -29.21
CA LYS A 52 59.74 37.31 -29.54
C LYS A 52 59.07 36.00 -29.15
N ASP A 53 59.79 34.88 -29.30
CA ASP A 53 59.27 33.55 -29.00
C ASP A 53 59.64 33.06 -27.60
N MET A 54 60.59 33.72 -26.92
CA MET A 54 60.93 33.42 -25.53
C MET A 54 59.93 34.02 -24.54
N VAL A 55 59.73 33.30 -23.43
CA VAL A 55 58.98 33.80 -22.27
C VAL A 55 59.95 34.43 -21.27
N THR A 56 59.61 35.64 -20.80
CA THR A 56 60.39 36.31 -19.76
C THR A 56 60.15 35.68 -18.39
N LYS A 57 61.14 35.77 -17.49
CA LYS A 57 61.00 35.31 -16.10
C LYS A 57 59.81 35.94 -15.39
N VAL A 58 59.54 37.22 -15.65
CA VAL A 58 58.40 37.95 -15.09
C VAL A 58 57.08 37.38 -15.60
N GLN A 59 56.94 37.12 -16.90
CA GLN A 59 55.73 36.48 -17.45
C GLN A 59 55.52 35.08 -16.88
N GLN A 60 56.59 34.30 -16.70
CA GLN A 60 56.52 32.98 -16.08
C GLN A 60 56.03 33.07 -14.62
N GLU A 61 56.51 34.04 -13.85
CA GLU A 61 56.11 34.25 -12.45
C GLU A 61 54.64 34.68 -12.33
N ILE A 62 54.16 35.57 -13.21
CA ILE A 62 52.75 35.96 -13.30
C ILE A 62 51.87 34.74 -13.58
N ALA A 63 52.24 33.92 -14.57
CA ALA A 63 51.50 32.72 -14.92
C ALA A 63 51.47 31.72 -13.74
N LEU A 64 52.60 31.54 -13.06
CA LEU A 64 52.68 30.69 -11.88
C LEU A 64 51.75 31.20 -10.76
N GLN A 65 51.70 32.51 -10.53
CA GLN A 65 50.87 33.10 -9.50
C GLN A 65 49.37 32.97 -9.81
N GLN A 66 48.98 33.07 -11.09
CA GLN A 66 47.61 32.78 -11.53
C GLN A 66 47.24 31.31 -11.26
N VAL A 67 48.11 30.37 -11.64
CA VAL A 67 47.89 28.93 -11.37
C VAL A 67 47.76 28.66 -9.87
N MET A 68 48.64 29.23 -9.06
CA MET A 68 48.59 29.10 -7.60
C MET A 68 47.31 29.69 -7.00
N SER A 69 46.82 30.80 -7.54
CA SER A 69 45.54 31.40 -7.13
C SER A 69 44.37 30.46 -7.42
N HIS A 70 44.31 29.88 -8.62
CA HIS A 70 43.27 28.90 -8.98
C HIS A 70 43.33 27.64 -8.11
N ILE A 71 44.52 27.10 -7.86
CA ILE A 71 44.71 25.96 -6.94
C ILE A 71 44.20 26.32 -5.53
N GLY A 72 44.50 27.53 -5.05
CA GLY A 72 44.01 28.03 -3.77
C GLY A 72 42.48 28.09 -3.70
N GLY A 73 41.83 28.56 -4.78
CA GLY A 73 40.38 28.56 -4.92
C GLY A 73 39.77 27.16 -4.84
N VAL A 74 40.25 26.24 -5.68
CA VAL A 74 39.78 24.84 -5.71
C VAL A 74 39.97 24.17 -4.35
N LYS A 75 41.11 24.41 -3.67
CA LYS A 75 41.36 23.87 -2.34
C LYS A 75 40.37 24.40 -1.30
N LYS A 76 40.02 25.69 -1.36
CA LYS A 76 39.01 26.27 -0.47
C LYS A 76 37.65 25.63 -0.69
N ASP A 77 37.23 25.49 -1.95
CA ASP A 77 35.94 24.90 -2.29
C ASP A 77 35.87 23.43 -1.84
N MET A 78 36.95 22.66 -2.03
CA MET A 78 37.06 21.29 -1.54
C MET A 78 36.91 21.20 -0.01
N ILE A 79 37.52 22.11 0.74
CA ILE A 79 37.39 22.15 2.21
C ILE A 79 35.95 22.48 2.63
N ILE A 80 35.28 23.41 1.94
CA ILE A 80 33.88 23.76 2.22
C ILE A 80 32.99 22.55 1.96
N LEU A 81 33.17 21.89 0.82
CA LEU A 81 32.43 20.69 0.45
C LEU A 81 32.60 19.58 1.51
N GLU A 82 33.84 19.28 1.90
CA GLU A 82 34.16 18.23 2.89
C GLU A 82 33.62 18.55 4.29
N LYS A 83 33.81 19.78 4.76
CA LYS A 83 33.47 20.14 6.15
C LYS A 83 32.02 20.51 6.34
N SER A 84 31.41 21.18 5.37
CA SER A 84 30.05 21.72 5.49
C SER A 84 29.03 20.80 4.85
N GLU A 85 29.13 20.59 3.54
CA GLU A 85 28.08 19.92 2.78
C GLU A 85 28.02 18.42 3.07
N PHE A 86 29.16 17.73 3.07
CA PHE A 86 29.19 16.31 3.42
C PHE A 86 28.77 16.05 4.88
N SER A 87 29.17 16.92 5.81
CA SER A 87 28.74 16.81 7.21
C SER A 87 27.24 17.01 7.37
N ALA A 88 26.66 18.02 6.69
CA ALA A 88 25.23 18.26 6.69
C ALA A 88 24.47 17.07 6.08
N LEU A 89 24.91 16.58 4.93
CA LEU A 89 24.31 15.43 4.25
C LEU A 89 24.37 14.16 5.10
N ARG A 90 25.47 13.93 5.82
CA ARG A 90 25.62 12.79 6.73
C ARG A 90 24.66 12.90 7.93
N SER A 91 24.54 14.09 8.51
CA SER A 91 23.60 14.36 9.61
C SER A 91 22.15 14.12 9.17
N GLU A 92 21.79 14.62 7.99
CA GLU A 92 20.44 14.45 7.43
C GLU A 92 20.14 12.98 7.09
N ASN A 93 21.11 12.25 6.56
CA ASN A 93 20.98 10.80 6.35
C ASN A 93 20.75 10.03 7.66
N GLU A 94 21.51 10.32 8.72
CA GLU A 94 21.29 9.67 10.02
C GLU A 94 19.93 10.03 10.62
N LYS A 95 19.48 11.28 10.47
CA LYS A 95 18.14 11.70 10.88
C LYS A 95 17.05 10.91 10.15
N ILE A 96 17.12 10.84 8.81
CA ILE A 96 16.16 10.10 7.98
C ILE A 96 16.15 8.61 8.37
N LYS A 97 17.32 8.03 8.63
CA LYS A 97 17.44 6.63 9.07
C LYS A 97 16.75 6.38 10.41
N LEU A 98 16.88 7.29 11.36
CA LEU A 98 16.21 7.20 12.67
C LEU A 98 14.68 7.34 12.52
N GLU A 99 14.22 8.31 11.73
CA GLU A 99 12.79 8.50 11.45
C GLU A 99 12.19 7.25 10.77
N LEU A 100 12.90 6.66 9.82
CA LEU A 100 12.50 5.42 9.17
C LEU A 100 12.38 4.25 10.15
N GLN A 101 13.35 4.11 11.06
CA GLN A 101 13.31 3.08 12.11
C GLN A 101 12.12 3.29 13.05
N GLN A 102 11.82 4.54 13.42
CA GLN A 102 10.69 4.87 14.27
C GLN A 102 9.36 4.54 13.60
N ILE A 103 9.17 4.95 12.34
CA ILE A 103 7.95 4.64 11.57
C ILE A 103 7.79 3.12 11.43
N LYS A 104 8.86 2.41 11.08
CA LYS A 104 8.84 0.94 10.96
C LYS A 104 8.39 0.28 12.27
N LYS A 105 8.88 0.76 13.41
CA LYS A 105 8.48 0.24 14.73
C LYS A 105 7.00 0.53 14.99
N GLN A 106 6.56 1.78 14.81
CA GLN A 106 5.16 2.17 15.02
C GLN A 106 4.19 1.35 14.15
N VAL A 107 4.51 1.15 12.88
CA VAL A 107 3.69 0.33 11.97
C VAL A 107 3.64 -1.12 12.44
N THR A 108 4.75 -1.69 12.90
CA THR A 108 4.80 -3.07 13.40
C THR A 108 3.95 -3.22 14.67
N ASP A 109 4.03 -2.25 15.58
CA ASP A 109 3.26 -2.22 16.82
C ASP A 109 1.75 -2.11 16.53
N GLU A 110 1.35 -1.21 15.63
CA GLU A 110 -0.06 -1.05 15.22
C GLU A 110 -0.60 -2.28 14.48
N ILE A 111 0.18 -2.91 13.59
CA ILE A 111 -0.21 -4.18 12.96
C ILE A 111 -0.46 -5.25 14.02
N THR A 112 0.44 -5.37 15.00
CA THR A 112 0.31 -6.36 16.08
C THR A 112 -0.93 -6.11 16.92
N LYS A 113 -1.18 -4.84 17.26
CA LYS A 113 -2.36 -4.42 18.03
C LYS A 113 -3.66 -4.71 17.28
N VAL A 114 -3.77 -4.29 16.02
CA VAL A 114 -4.96 -4.54 15.18
C VAL A 114 -5.17 -6.04 14.98
N HIS A 115 -4.10 -6.81 14.80
CA HIS A 115 -4.21 -8.26 14.68
C HIS A 115 -4.75 -8.92 15.95
N ALA A 116 -4.24 -8.52 17.12
CA ALA A 116 -4.71 -9.02 18.41
C ALA A 116 -6.18 -8.63 18.67
N ASP A 117 -6.54 -7.39 18.39
CA ASP A 117 -7.90 -6.88 18.57
C ASP A 117 -8.89 -7.58 17.64
N ASN A 118 -8.54 -7.75 16.37
CA ASN A 118 -9.38 -8.48 15.41
C ASN A 118 -9.55 -9.95 15.81
N LYS A 119 -8.48 -10.60 16.29
CA LYS A 119 -8.56 -11.97 16.81
C LYS A 119 -9.50 -12.06 18.01
N LEU A 120 -9.44 -11.10 18.94
CA LEU A 120 -10.34 -11.05 20.09
C LEU A 120 -11.79 -10.86 19.64
N ASN A 121 -12.06 -9.87 18.79
CA ASN A 121 -13.39 -9.57 18.26
C ASN A 121 -14.00 -10.78 17.54
N LEU A 122 -13.23 -11.48 16.70
CA LEU A 122 -13.70 -12.70 16.03
C LEU A 122 -14.04 -13.82 17.02
N ASN A 123 -13.26 -13.98 18.09
CA ASN A 123 -13.55 -14.99 19.13
C ASN A 123 -14.80 -14.64 19.94
N LEU A 124 -15.01 -13.35 20.24
CA LEU A 124 -16.21 -12.87 20.92
C LEU A 124 -17.45 -13.07 20.04
N GLU A 125 -17.42 -12.66 18.78
CA GLU A 125 -18.54 -12.87 17.85
C GLU A 125 -18.81 -14.36 17.60
N LYS A 126 -17.78 -15.19 17.46
CA LYS A 126 -17.94 -16.64 17.36
C LYS A 126 -18.66 -17.22 18.59
N SER A 127 -18.30 -16.75 19.79
CA SER A 127 -18.94 -17.19 21.04
C SER A 127 -20.39 -16.73 21.10
N ARG A 128 -20.66 -15.47 20.71
CA ARG A 128 -22.02 -14.90 20.65
C ARG A 128 -22.92 -15.66 19.67
N VAL A 129 -22.41 -15.99 18.48
CA VAL A 129 -23.14 -16.80 17.49
C VAL A 129 -23.45 -18.19 18.04
N LYS A 130 -22.49 -18.82 18.72
CA LYS A 130 -22.69 -20.15 19.34
C LYS A 130 -23.75 -20.09 20.45
N GLU A 131 -23.74 -19.06 21.27
CA GLU A 131 -24.74 -18.86 22.32
C GLU A 131 -26.14 -18.67 21.72
N LEU A 132 -26.28 -17.78 20.73
CA LEU A 132 -27.55 -17.56 20.03
C LEU A 132 -28.07 -18.84 19.37
N TYR A 133 -27.18 -19.63 18.75
CA TYR A 133 -27.55 -20.91 18.16
C TYR A 133 -28.08 -21.88 19.22
N SER A 134 -27.39 -22.01 20.35
CA SER A 134 -27.82 -22.89 21.44
C SER A 134 -29.16 -22.43 22.06
N GLN A 135 -29.36 -21.12 22.22
CA GLN A 135 -30.64 -20.57 22.66
C GLN A 135 -31.77 -20.88 21.67
N ASN A 136 -31.51 -20.75 20.36
CA ASN A 136 -32.49 -21.05 19.34
C ASN A 136 -32.84 -22.54 19.28
N GLU A 137 -31.84 -23.42 19.45
CA GLU A 137 -32.05 -24.87 19.54
C GLU A 137 -32.93 -25.25 20.74
N ARG A 138 -32.70 -24.62 21.90
CA ARG A 138 -33.57 -24.79 23.09
C ARG A 138 -35.01 -24.36 22.82
N LYS A 139 -35.21 -23.16 22.27
CA LYS A 139 -36.55 -22.66 21.91
C LYS A 139 -37.25 -23.57 20.90
N LEU A 140 -36.51 -24.09 19.92
CA LEU A 140 -37.04 -25.03 18.95
C LEU A 140 -37.49 -26.33 19.62
N LEU A 141 -36.72 -26.85 20.59
CA LEU A 141 -37.07 -28.05 21.34
C LEU A 141 -38.29 -27.83 22.25
N GLU A 142 -38.36 -26.70 22.93
CA GLU A 142 -39.52 -26.28 23.73
C GLU A 142 -40.79 -26.23 22.86
N MET A 143 -40.72 -25.53 21.72
CA MET A 143 -41.85 -25.43 20.79
C MET A 143 -42.25 -26.79 20.21
N ARG A 144 -41.29 -27.67 19.89
CA ARG A 144 -41.60 -29.05 19.47
C ARG A 144 -42.33 -29.84 20.56
N THR A 145 -41.92 -29.66 21.82
CA THR A 145 -42.56 -30.32 22.96
C THR A 145 -43.99 -29.83 23.14
N GLU A 146 -44.20 -28.51 23.09
CA GLU A 146 -45.54 -27.90 23.16
C GLU A 146 -46.46 -28.38 22.03
N ILE A 147 -45.95 -28.47 20.79
CA ILE A 147 -46.71 -29.01 19.65
C ILE A 147 -47.15 -30.46 19.90
N VAL A 148 -46.27 -31.30 20.43
CA VAL A 148 -46.60 -32.71 20.74
C VAL A 148 -47.65 -32.79 21.85
N GLU A 149 -47.54 -31.96 22.89
CA GLU A 149 -48.54 -31.90 23.96
C GLU A 149 -49.90 -31.46 23.45
N LEU A 150 -49.96 -30.41 22.62
CA LEU A 150 -51.19 -29.94 21.99
C LEU A 150 -51.80 -31.01 21.08
N HIS A 151 -50.98 -31.71 20.29
CA HIS A 151 -51.45 -32.82 19.45
C HIS A 151 -52.05 -33.95 20.29
N ALA A 152 -51.40 -34.33 21.40
CA ALA A 152 -51.92 -35.36 22.30
C ALA A 152 -53.23 -34.92 22.99
N GLN A 153 -53.37 -33.64 23.34
CA GLN A 153 -54.63 -33.09 23.87
C GLN A 153 -55.74 -33.13 22.81
N GLN A 154 -55.42 -32.74 21.57
CA GLN A 154 -56.33 -32.79 20.43
C GLN A 154 -56.79 -34.23 20.15
N ASP A 155 -55.89 -35.21 20.13
CA ASP A 155 -56.23 -36.62 19.92
C ASP A 155 -57.16 -37.16 21.01
N ARG A 156 -56.93 -36.78 22.28
CA ARG A 156 -57.83 -37.14 23.39
C ARG A 156 -59.22 -36.54 23.20
N ALA A 157 -59.30 -35.26 22.82
CA ALA A 157 -60.57 -34.57 22.57
C ALA A 157 -61.33 -35.16 21.38
N LEU A 158 -60.61 -35.51 20.30
CA LEU A 158 -61.17 -36.21 19.14
C LEU A 158 -61.71 -37.58 19.55
N THR A 159 -60.92 -38.41 20.26
CA THR A 159 -61.33 -39.73 20.74
C THR A 159 -62.55 -39.66 21.66
N GLN A 160 -62.63 -38.64 22.52
CA GLN A 160 -63.79 -38.44 23.39
C GLN A 160 -65.04 -38.08 22.60
N THR A 161 -64.90 -37.21 21.59
CA THR A 161 -66.01 -36.82 20.71
C THR A 161 -66.49 -38.02 19.88
N ASP A 162 -65.56 -38.80 19.33
CA ASP A 162 -65.84 -40.01 18.56
C ASP A 162 -66.65 -41.02 19.37
N ARG A 163 -66.22 -41.31 20.62
CA ARG A 163 -66.98 -42.17 21.54
C ARG A 163 -68.38 -41.65 21.88
N LYS A 164 -68.55 -40.33 22.00
CA LYS A 164 -69.88 -39.73 22.22
C LYS A 164 -70.76 -39.93 21.00
N ILE A 165 -70.23 -39.70 19.80
CA ILE A 165 -70.95 -39.95 18.54
C ILE A 165 -71.37 -41.42 18.46
N ASP A 166 -70.48 -42.36 18.73
CA ASP A 166 -70.81 -43.80 18.73
C ASP A 166 -71.94 -44.15 19.70
N THR A 167 -71.91 -43.55 20.90
CA THR A 167 -72.95 -43.77 21.92
C THR A 167 -74.29 -43.19 21.45
N GLU A 168 -74.32 -41.95 20.98
CA GLU A 168 -75.53 -41.32 20.45
C GLU A 168 -76.10 -42.07 19.23
N VAL A 169 -75.23 -42.60 18.35
CA VAL A 169 -75.65 -43.43 17.21
C VAL A 169 -76.28 -44.75 17.68
N ALA A 170 -75.69 -45.41 18.68
CA ALA A 170 -76.26 -46.63 19.26
C ALA A 170 -77.60 -46.38 19.98
N ASP A 171 -77.70 -45.27 20.71
CA ASP A 171 -78.93 -44.84 21.38
C ASP A 171 -80.03 -44.53 20.36
N LEU A 172 -79.71 -43.76 19.30
CA LEU A 172 -80.64 -43.47 18.19
C LEU A 172 -81.09 -44.74 17.49
N LYS A 173 -80.19 -45.70 17.26
CA LYS A 173 -80.53 -47.00 16.66
C LYS A 173 -81.48 -47.79 17.55
N THR A 174 -81.24 -47.82 18.86
CA THR A 174 -82.11 -48.51 19.83
C THR A 174 -83.49 -47.86 19.90
N MET A 175 -83.55 -46.51 19.93
CA MET A 175 -84.80 -45.76 19.87
C MET A 175 -85.57 -46.03 18.58
N LEU A 176 -84.87 -46.11 17.43
CA LEU A 176 -85.48 -46.45 16.15
C LEU A 176 -86.06 -47.88 16.15
N GLU A 177 -85.32 -48.86 16.68
CA GLU A 177 -85.78 -50.24 16.81
C GLU A 177 -87.01 -50.34 17.73
N SER A 178 -87.00 -49.64 18.87
CA SER A 178 -88.16 -49.54 19.77
C SER A 178 -89.36 -48.92 19.07
N HIS A 179 -89.18 -47.79 18.38
CA HIS A 179 -90.26 -47.12 17.66
C HIS A 179 -90.83 -47.99 16.54
N LYS A 180 -89.99 -48.77 15.85
CA LYS A 180 -90.44 -49.76 14.86
C LYS A 180 -91.29 -50.86 15.52
N LEU A 181 -90.88 -51.38 16.67
CA LEU A 181 -91.63 -52.37 17.42
C LEU A 181 -92.98 -51.82 17.91
N ASP A 182 -93.00 -50.59 18.42
CA ASP A 182 -94.24 -49.95 18.87
C ASP A 182 -95.19 -49.68 17.70
N ASN A 183 -94.68 -49.24 16.55
CA ASN A 183 -95.49 -49.13 15.32
C ASN A 183 -96.10 -50.49 14.92
N ILE A 184 -95.34 -51.59 15.02
CA ILE A 184 -95.86 -52.94 14.76
C ILE A 184 -96.96 -53.30 15.79
N LYS A 185 -96.77 -53.01 17.08
CA LYS A 185 -97.78 -53.25 18.12
C LYS A 185 -99.04 -52.42 17.90
N TYR A 186 -98.92 -51.13 17.60
CA TYR A 186 -100.05 -50.24 17.31
C TYR A 186 -100.79 -50.67 16.05
N LEU A 187 -100.08 -51.11 15.01
CA LEU A 187 -100.68 -51.68 13.79
C LEU A 187 -101.43 -52.97 14.10
N ALA A 188 -100.84 -53.88 14.86
CA ALA A 188 -101.51 -55.12 15.27
C ALA A 188 -102.76 -54.82 16.12
N GLY A 189 -102.66 -53.89 17.06
CA GLY A 189 -103.76 -53.44 17.91
C GLY A 189 -104.89 -52.78 17.12
N SER A 190 -104.57 -51.91 16.15
CA SER A 190 -105.59 -51.26 15.32
C SER A 190 -106.31 -52.27 14.41
N VAL A 191 -105.58 -53.19 13.77
CA VAL A 191 -106.18 -54.28 12.99
C VAL A 191 -107.08 -55.15 13.87
N PHE A 192 -106.63 -55.53 15.07
CA PHE A 192 -107.44 -56.32 16.00
C PHE A 192 -108.68 -55.58 16.50
N THR A 193 -108.58 -54.28 16.73
CA THR A 193 -109.71 -53.43 17.13
C THR A 193 -110.71 -53.28 15.98
N CYS A 194 -110.25 -53.03 14.75
CA CYS A 194 -111.08 -53.01 13.56
C CYS A 194 -111.80 -54.36 13.34
N LEU A 195 -111.11 -55.47 13.51
CA LEU A 195 -111.71 -56.81 13.46
C LEU A 195 -112.77 -56.99 14.56
N THR A 196 -112.50 -56.54 15.78
CA THR A 196 -113.45 -56.61 16.91
C THR A 196 -114.70 -55.79 16.64
N VAL A 197 -114.54 -54.57 16.11
CA VAL A 197 -115.66 -53.70 15.73
C VAL A 197 -116.45 -54.30 14.57
N ALA A 198 -115.78 -54.82 13.54
CA ALA A 198 -116.45 -55.50 12.42
C ALA A 198 -117.24 -56.73 12.89
N LEU A 199 -116.68 -57.54 13.79
CA LEU A 199 -117.38 -58.66 14.43
C LEU A 199 -118.54 -58.18 15.32
N GLY A 200 -118.39 -57.06 16.02
CA GLY A 200 -119.44 -56.43 16.81
C GLY A 200 -120.62 -55.95 15.95
N PHE A 201 -120.34 -55.30 14.81
CA PHE A 201 -121.36 -54.91 13.83
C PHE A 201 -122.02 -56.13 13.18
N TYR A 202 -121.25 -57.17 12.83
CA TYR A 202 -121.80 -58.42 12.31
C TYR A 202 -122.78 -59.07 13.30
N ARG A 203 -122.52 -58.93 14.62
CA ARG A 203 -123.37 -59.47 15.69
C ARG A 203 -124.66 -58.66 15.95
N LEU A 204 -124.69 -57.38 15.57
CA LEU A 204 -125.88 -56.50 15.67
C LEU A 204 -126.78 -56.55 14.42
N TRP A 205 -126.29 -57.11 13.31
CA TRP A 205 -127.04 -57.29 12.05
C TRP A 205 -127.68 -58.68 11.93
N ILE A 206 -127.49 -59.57 12.92
CA ILE A 206 -128.16 -60.87 13.05
C ILE A 206 -129.24 -60.79 14.12
#